data_AF-E0TCQ1-F1
#
_entry.id   AF-E0TCQ1-F1
#
_cell.length_a   1.000
_cell.length_b   1.000
_cell.length_c   1.000
_cell.angle_alpha   90.00
_cell.angle_beta   90.00
_cell.angle_gamma   90.00
#
_symmetry.space_group_name_H-M   'P 1'
#
loop_
_entity.id
_entity.type
_entity.pdbx_description
1 polymer ?
#
loop_
_entity_poly.entity_id
_entity_poly.type
_entity_poly.pdbx_seq_one_letter_code
_entity_poly.pdbx_strand_id
1 'polypeptide(L)'
;MDDDDLTAAKTVRFATFLGALGVISFAVGALAAWVPLFGEASGALLSWILVYGAVILSFMAGTIWGVAIKESRAGRLVWAVIPALVGWAATLPPYLLPGDGGSDVWRLATLIVAFGALLISELIDRDWDSWYLTLRVRLSLAVMTFLLITMLRLV
;
A
#
# COMPACT_ATOMS: atom_id res chain seq x y z
N MET A 1 -20.77 27.80 -10.56
CA MET A 1 -20.14 26.50 -10.26
C MET A 1 -20.84 25.53 -11.16
N ASP A 2 -20.15 25.15 -12.23
CA ASP A 2 -20.74 24.42 -13.34
C ASP A 2 -20.96 22.95 -12.95
N ASP A 3 -21.82 22.24 -13.67
CA ASP A 3 -22.19 20.85 -13.35
C ASP A 3 -20.96 19.90 -13.38
N ASP A 4 -19.95 20.25 -14.18
CA ASP A 4 -18.65 19.57 -14.27
C ASP A 4 -17.81 19.72 -12.98
N ASP A 5 -17.86 20.88 -12.30
CA ASP A 5 -17.16 21.08 -11.01
C ASP A 5 -17.80 20.22 -9.90
N LEU A 6 -19.13 20.09 -9.94
CA LEU A 6 -19.89 19.30 -8.97
C LEU A 6 -19.63 17.80 -9.13
N THR A 7 -19.51 17.31 -10.37
CA THR A 7 -19.20 15.90 -10.64
C THR A 7 -17.75 15.55 -10.29
N ALA A 8 -16.80 16.44 -10.59
CA ALA A 8 -15.40 16.28 -10.16
C ALA A 8 -15.28 16.23 -8.63
N ALA A 9 -15.91 17.15 -7.91
CA ALA A 9 -15.87 17.19 -6.44
C ALA A 9 -16.48 15.93 -5.79
N LYS A 10 -17.58 15.42 -6.34
CA LYS A 10 -18.19 14.15 -5.89
C LYS A 10 -17.24 12.97 -6.09
N THR A 11 -16.56 12.91 -7.24
CA THR A 11 -15.60 11.86 -7.57
C THR A 11 -14.44 11.85 -6.59
N VAL A 12 -13.83 13.01 -6.32
CA VAL A 12 -12.71 13.14 -5.36
C VAL A 12 -13.14 12.71 -3.96
N ARG A 13 -14.32 13.12 -3.49
CA ARG A 13 -14.85 12.72 -2.17
C ARG A 13 -15.07 11.22 -2.08
N PHE A 14 -15.68 10.63 -3.09
CA PHE A 14 -15.96 9.20 -3.11
C PHE A 14 -14.67 8.36 -3.17
N ALA A 15 -13.71 8.77 -4.00
CA ALA A 15 -12.38 8.15 -4.05
C ALA A 15 -11.64 8.25 -2.71
N THR A 16 -11.73 9.40 -2.03
CA THR A 16 -11.14 9.59 -0.71
C THR A 16 -11.78 8.67 0.34
N PHE A 17 -13.11 8.56 0.32
CA PHE A 17 -13.84 7.68 1.23
C PHE A 17 -13.46 6.21 1.03
N LEU A 18 -13.46 5.73 -0.22
CA LEU A 18 -13.05 4.35 -0.53
C LEU A 18 -11.59 4.08 -0.16
N GLY A 19 -10.69 5.03 -0.43
CA GLY A 19 -9.29 4.91 -0.03
C GLY A 19 -9.12 4.83 1.48
N ALA A 20 -9.87 5.64 2.24
CA ALA A 20 -9.86 5.63 3.70
C ALA A 20 -10.38 4.29 4.26
N LEU A 21 -11.41 3.68 3.65
CA LEU A 21 -11.86 2.35 4.03
C LEU A 21 -10.77 1.29 3.89
N GLY A 22 -9.92 1.39 2.86
CA GLY A 22 -8.77 0.50 2.70
C GLY A 22 -7.74 0.63 3.82
N VAL A 23 -7.52 1.84 4.33
CA VAL A 23 -6.57 2.10 5.42
C VAL A 23 -7.02 1.43 6.73
N ILE A 24 -8.33 1.24 6.94
CA ILE A 24 -8.88 0.62 8.15
C ILE A 24 -8.28 -0.76 8.41
N SER A 25 -8.04 -1.57 7.37
CA SER A 25 -7.42 -2.89 7.52
C SER A 25 -6.04 -2.84 8.19
N PHE A 26 -5.23 -1.82 7.87
CA PHE A 26 -3.92 -1.62 8.48
C PHE A 26 -4.04 -1.07 9.90
N ALA A 27 -4.98 -0.16 10.14
CA ALA A 27 -5.25 0.36 11.48
C ALA A 27 -5.69 -0.76 12.44
N VAL A 28 -6.57 -1.67 11.99
CA VAL A 28 -7.01 -2.84 12.77
C VAL A 28 -5.82 -3.76 13.08
N GLY A 29 -4.98 -4.07 12.09
CA GLY A 29 -3.79 -4.90 12.32
C GLY A 29 -2.79 -4.25 13.29
N ALA A 30 -2.57 -2.94 13.19
CA ALA A 30 -1.73 -2.20 14.11
C ALA A 30 -2.30 -2.23 15.54
N LEU A 31 -3.59 -1.94 15.72
CA LEU A 31 -4.26 -2.03 17.02
C LEU A 31 -4.16 -3.44 17.61
N ALA A 32 -4.36 -4.47 16.80
CA ALA A 32 -4.30 -5.85 17.26
C ALA A 32 -2.90 -6.26 17.73
N ALA A 33 -1.83 -5.73 17.14
CA ALA A 33 -0.47 -6.00 17.59
C ALA A 33 -0.20 -5.47 19.01
N TRP A 34 -0.84 -4.36 19.39
CA TRP A 34 -0.63 -3.69 20.67
C TRP A 34 -1.61 -4.11 21.77
N VAL A 35 -2.77 -4.66 21.42
CA VAL A 35 -3.82 -5.03 22.39
C VAL A 35 -3.67 -6.52 22.80
N PRO A 36 -3.36 -6.83 24.08
CA PRO A 36 -3.11 -8.21 24.54
C PRO A 36 -4.28 -9.18 24.34
N LEU A 37 -5.51 -8.65 24.21
CA LEU A 37 -6.73 -9.43 23.96
C LEU A 37 -6.63 -10.28 22.69
N PHE A 38 -5.82 -9.88 21.72
CA PHE A 38 -5.65 -10.59 20.45
C PHE A 38 -4.47 -11.57 20.46
N GLY A 39 -3.90 -11.91 21.62
CA GLY A 39 -2.65 -12.68 21.77
C GLY A 39 -2.47 -13.84 20.79
N GLU A 40 -3.42 -14.78 20.72
CA GLU A 40 -3.37 -15.93 19.79
C GLU A 40 -3.67 -15.55 18.33
N ALA A 41 -4.47 -14.50 18.10
CA ALA A 41 -4.82 -14.02 16.77
C ALA A 41 -3.76 -13.10 16.14
N SER A 42 -2.77 -12.66 16.91
CA SER A 42 -1.75 -11.69 16.48
C SER A 42 -0.99 -12.13 15.23
N GLY A 43 -0.60 -13.41 15.13
CA GLY A 43 0.08 -13.95 13.95
C GLY A 43 -0.82 -14.05 12.70
N ALA A 44 -2.11 -14.37 12.89
CA ALA A 44 -3.09 -14.38 11.80
C ALA A 44 -3.38 -12.96 11.30
N LEU A 45 -3.46 -11.99 12.21
CA LEU A 45 -3.67 -10.57 11.90
C LEU A 45 -2.44 -9.93 11.23
N LEU A 46 -1.23 -10.37 11.59
CA LEU A 46 -0.02 -10.02 10.86
C LEU A 46 -0.07 -10.56 9.42
N SER A 47 -0.39 -11.84 9.25
CA SER A 47 -0.52 -12.45 7.93
C SER A 47 -1.58 -11.73 7.08
N TRP A 48 -2.70 -11.34 7.71
CA TRP A 48 -3.74 -10.52 7.10
C TRP A 48 -3.21 -9.20 6.55
N ILE A 49 -2.50 -8.40 7.36
CA ILE A 49 -1.99 -7.11 6.87
C ILE A 49 -0.91 -7.27 5.80
N LEU A 50 -0.11 -8.33 5.84
CA LEU A 50 0.90 -8.60 4.83
C LEU A 50 0.25 -8.92 3.47
N VAL A 51 -0.70 -9.84 3.47
CA VAL A 51 -1.47 -10.21 2.27
C VAL A 51 -2.25 -9.00 1.75
N TYR A 52 -2.93 -8.28 2.63
CA TYR A 52 -3.69 -7.10 2.23
C TYR A 52 -2.79 -6.01 1.65
N GLY A 53 -1.60 -5.79 2.23
CA GLY A 53 -0.58 -4.90 1.68
C GLY A 53 -0.16 -5.27 0.26
N ALA A 54 0.12 -6.55 0.00
CA ALA A 54 0.46 -7.04 -1.34
C ALA A 54 -0.69 -6.89 -2.33
N VAL A 55 -1.93 -7.11 -1.91
CA VAL A 55 -3.13 -6.91 -2.73
C VAL A 55 -3.28 -5.43 -3.12
N ILE A 56 -3.13 -4.51 -2.16
CA ILE A 56 -3.22 -3.07 -2.44
C ILE A 56 -2.10 -2.63 -3.38
N LEU A 57 -0.86 -3.08 -3.19
CA LEU A 57 0.23 -2.79 -4.12
C LEU A 57 -0.06 -3.30 -5.54
N SER A 58 -0.63 -4.51 -5.65
CA SER A 58 -1.03 -5.09 -6.94
C SER A 58 -2.15 -4.31 -7.61
N PHE A 59 -3.15 -3.87 -6.85
CA PHE A 59 -4.21 -3.00 -7.34
C PHE A 59 -3.65 -1.69 -7.87
N MET A 60 -2.75 -1.04 -7.12
CA MET A 60 -2.13 0.21 -7.53
C MET A 60 -1.25 0.05 -8.77
N ALA A 61 -0.47 -1.04 -8.85
CA ALA A 61 0.28 -1.40 -10.06
C ALA A 61 -0.64 -1.51 -11.28
N GLY A 62 -1.82 -2.12 -11.12
CA GLY A 62 -2.85 -2.19 -12.15
C GLY A 62 -3.34 -0.81 -12.61
N THR A 63 -3.50 0.16 -11.70
CA THR A 63 -3.89 1.53 -12.08
C THR A 63 -2.81 2.23 -12.89
N ILE A 64 -1.53 2.09 -12.50
CA ILE A 64 -0.40 2.66 -13.25
C ILE A 64 -0.30 2.01 -14.64
N TRP A 65 -0.51 0.70 -14.75
CA TRP A 65 -0.60 0.02 -16.05
C TRP A 65 -1.72 0.58 -16.92
N GLY A 66 -2.91 0.79 -16.36
CA GLY A 66 -4.05 1.35 -17.09
C GLY A 66 -3.75 2.72 -17.70
N VAL A 67 -2.99 3.57 -17.00
CA VAL A 67 -2.55 4.88 -17.50
C VAL A 67 -1.40 4.74 -18.49
N ALA A 68 -0.40 3.93 -18.17
CA ALA A 68 0.78 3.71 -19.01
C ALA A 68 0.42 3.17 -20.41
N ILE A 69 -0.59 2.30 -20.50
CA ILE A 69 -1.11 1.77 -21.78
C ILE A 69 -1.70 2.90 -22.62
N LYS A 70 -2.52 3.78 -22.02
CA LYS A 70 -3.13 4.91 -22.73
C LYS A 70 -2.08 5.89 -23.27
N GLU A 71 -0.99 6.06 -22.53
CA GLU A 71 0.09 6.99 -22.90
C GLU A 71 1.25 6.33 -23.67
N SER A 72 1.18 5.02 -23.95
CA SER A 72 2.25 4.26 -24.61
C SER A 72 3.63 4.35 -23.92
N ARG A 73 3.65 4.39 -22.57
CA ARG A 73 4.88 4.54 -21.77
C ARG A 73 5.33 3.23 -21.14
N ALA A 74 6.13 2.46 -21.88
CA ALA A 74 6.64 1.16 -21.43
C ALA A 74 7.42 1.21 -20.10
N GLY A 75 8.17 2.28 -19.84
CA GLY A 75 8.93 2.44 -18.59
C GLY A 75 8.05 2.43 -17.32
N ARG A 76 6.83 2.99 -17.40
CA ARG A 76 5.87 2.99 -16.28
C ARG A 76 5.39 1.59 -15.93
N LEU A 77 5.34 0.68 -16.90
CA LEU A 77 4.89 -0.70 -16.69
C LEU A 77 5.83 -1.46 -15.76
N VAL A 78 7.15 -1.24 -15.90
CA VAL A 78 8.17 -1.88 -15.06
C VAL A 78 8.07 -1.39 -13.61
N TRP A 79 7.98 -0.07 -13.43
CA TRP A 79 7.87 0.56 -12.11
C TRP A 79 6.56 0.26 -11.38
N ALA A 80 5.51 -0.11 -12.10
CA ALA A 80 4.28 -0.63 -11.50
C ALA A 80 4.47 -2.06 -10.98
N VAL A 81 5.14 -2.93 -11.74
CA VAL A 81 5.22 -4.38 -11.44
C VAL A 81 6.23 -4.67 -10.32
N ILE A 82 7.40 -4.03 -10.33
CA ILE A 82 8.46 -4.35 -9.37
C ILE A 82 7.99 -4.19 -7.91
N PRO A 83 7.39 -3.07 -7.47
CA PRO A 83 6.93 -2.93 -6.09
C PRO A 83 5.83 -3.92 -5.73
N ALA A 84 4.94 -4.28 -6.67
CA ALA A 84 3.90 -5.28 -6.42
C ALA A 84 4.49 -6.68 -6.20
N LEU A 85 5.46 -7.10 -7.02
CA LEU A 85 6.15 -8.38 -6.85
C LEU A 85 6.95 -8.43 -5.53
N VAL A 86 7.61 -7.34 -5.18
CA VAL A 86 8.30 -7.19 -3.88
C VAL A 86 7.29 -7.30 -2.73
N GLY A 87 6.10 -6.71 -2.87
CA GLY A 87 5.01 -6.86 -1.90
C GLY A 87 4.56 -8.30 -1.73
N TRP A 88 4.42 -9.06 -2.82
CA TRP A 88 4.13 -10.50 -2.76
C TRP A 88 5.24 -11.30 -2.09
N ALA A 89 6.50 -10.96 -2.32
CA ALA A 89 7.63 -11.61 -1.65
C ALA A 89 7.53 -11.50 -0.12
N ALA A 90 7.02 -10.37 0.41
CA ALA A 90 6.78 -10.20 1.85
C ALA A 90 5.71 -11.16 2.42
N THR A 91 4.82 -11.69 1.57
CA THR A 91 3.78 -12.65 2.00
C THR A 91 4.27 -14.09 2.04
N LEU A 92 5.42 -14.38 1.42
CA LEU A 92 5.94 -15.74 1.36
C LEU A 92 6.21 -16.29 2.76
N PRO A 93 6.02 -17.61 2.96
CA PRO A 93 6.42 -18.26 4.19
C PRO A 93 7.90 -18.04 4.51
N PRO A 94 8.27 -17.85 5.79
CA PRO A 94 9.64 -17.57 6.21
C PRO A 94 10.68 -18.58 5.69
N TYR A 95 10.32 -19.85 5.58
CA TYR A 95 11.20 -20.92 5.13
C TYR A 95 11.57 -20.85 3.64
N LEU A 96 10.86 -20.06 2.83
CA LEU A 96 11.18 -19.85 1.41
C LEU A 96 12.14 -18.68 1.18
N LEU A 97 12.35 -17.83 2.19
CA LEU A 97 13.22 -16.66 2.10
C LEU A 97 14.61 -17.02 2.66
N PRO A 98 15.69 -16.82 1.88
CA PRO A 98 17.04 -17.10 2.37
C PRO A 98 17.46 -16.13 3.49
N GLY A 99 18.12 -16.67 4.52
CA GLY A 99 18.65 -15.92 5.67
C GLY A 99 17.57 -15.44 6.65
N ASP A 100 17.87 -14.35 7.36
CA ASP A 100 17.01 -13.75 8.39
C ASP A 100 15.75 -13.07 7.80
N GLY A 101 15.65 -13.02 6.46
CA GLY A 101 14.57 -12.34 5.72
C GLY A 101 13.17 -12.91 5.95
N GLY A 102 13.05 -14.06 6.62
CA GLY A 102 11.79 -14.62 7.09
C GLY A 102 11.23 -13.95 8.35
N SER A 103 11.96 -13.05 9.02
CA SER A 103 11.43 -12.34 10.19
C SER A 103 10.29 -11.41 9.82
N ASP A 104 9.28 -11.33 10.69
CA ASP A 104 8.11 -10.49 10.47
C ASP A 104 8.46 -9.00 10.33
N VAL A 105 9.55 -8.57 10.99
CA VAL A 105 10.13 -7.22 10.87
C VAL A 105 10.59 -6.94 9.43
N TRP A 106 11.33 -7.87 8.81
CA TRP A 106 11.78 -7.72 7.42
C TRP A 106 10.63 -7.74 6.42
N ARG A 107 9.60 -8.54 6.66
CA ARG A 107 8.39 -8.60 5.82
C ARG A 107 7.63 -7.27 5.86
N LEU A 108 7.46 -6.69 7.04
CA LEU A 108 6.84 -5.36 7.19
C LEU A 108 7.71 -4.26 6.57
N ALA A 109 9.01 -4.28 6.79
CA ALA A 109 9.95 -3.33 6.18
C ALA A 109 9.89 -3.39 4.64
N THR A 110 9.81 -4.59 4.07
CA THR A 110 9.67 -4.82 2.63
C THR A 110 8.41 -4.15 2.07
N LEU A 111 7.26 -4.27 2.76
CA LEU A 111 6.05 -3.57 2.35
C LEU A 111 6.18 -2.05 2.45
N ILE A 112 6.76 -1.52 3.53
CA ILE A 112 6.98 -0.07 3.69
C ILE A 112 7.83 0.47 2.53
N VAL A 113 8.91 -0.23 2.18
CA VAL A 113 9.77 0.14 1.05
C VAL A 113 9.02 0.03 -0.27
N ALA A 114 8.22 -1.02 -0.50
CA ALA A 114 7.45 -1.18 -1.72
C ALA A 114 6.38 -0.08 -1.90
N PHE A 115 5.65 0.27 -0.85
CA PHE A 115 4.71 1.41 -0.86
C PHE A 115 5.44 2.73 -1.14
N GLY A 116 6.59 2.96 -0.49
CA GLY A 116 7.41 4.15 -0.72
C GLY A 116 7.93 4.23 -2.15
N ALA A 117 8.45 3.13 -2.70
CA ALA A 117 8.97 3.07 -4.07
C ALA A 117 7.89 3.34 -5.11
N LEU A 118 6.68 2.79 -4.92
CA LEU A 118 5.55 3.04 -5.79
C LEU A 118 5.07 4.50 -5.71
N LEU A 119 5.03 5.08 -4.50
CA LEU A 119 4.67 6.50 -4.34
C LEU A 119 5.72 7.42 -4.98
N ILE A 120 7.00 7.12 -4.81
CA ILE A 120 8.09 7.91 -5.41
C ILE A 120 8.01 7.84 -6.94
N SER A 121 7.72 6.68 -7.52
CA SER A 121 7.59 6.56 -8.98
C SER A 121 6.45 7.44 -9.51
N GLU A 122 5.33 7.54 -8.81
CA GLU A 122 4.23 8.45 -9.15
C GLU A 122 4.60 9.93 -8.95
N LEU A 123 5.38 10.27 -7.92
CA LEU A 123 5.79 11.66 -7.65
C LEU A 123 6.85 12.19 -8.63
N ILE A 124 7.72 11.32 -9.12
CA ILE A 124 8.71 11.67 -10.16
C ILE A 124 7.99 11.93 -11.49
N ASP A 125 6.94 11.16 -11.77
CA ASP A 125 6.20 11.21 -13.02
C ASP A 125 5.08 12.27 -12.93
N ARG A 126 5.38 13.54 -13.20
CA ARG A 126 4.48 14.68 -12.93
C ARG A 126 3.21 14.79 -13.78
N ASP A 127 2.85 13.75 -14.55
CA ASP A 127 1.67 13.79 -15.42
C ASP A 127 0.36 13.38 -14.72
N TRP A 128 0.42 13.08 -13.41
CA TRP A 128 -0.77 12.79 -12.63
C TRP A 128 -1.48 14.08 -12.18
N ASP A 129 -2.81 14.02 -12.13
CA ASP A 129 -3.59 15.08 -11.53
C ASP A 129 -3.18 15.34 -10.07
N SER A 130 -3.11 16.61 -9.69
CA SER A 130 -2.67 17.02 -8.35
C SER A 130 -3.56 16.48 -7.21
N TRP A 131 -4.86 16.31 -7.46
CA TRP A 131 -5.79 15.72 -6.49
C TRP A 131 -5.47 14.25 -6.24
N TYR A 132 -5.10 13.51 -7.28
CA TYR A 132 -4.75 12.10 -7.20
C TYR A 132 -3.46 11.93 -6.39
N LEU A 133 -2.40 12.69 -6.71
CA LEU A 133 -1.14 12.64 -5.97
C LEU A 133 -1.32 13.01 -4.50
N THR A 134 -2.13 14.04 -4.21
CA THR A 134 -2.43 14.43 -2.82
C THR A 134 -3.10 13.29 -2.06
N LEU A 135 -4.05 12.60 -2.69
CA LEU A 135 -4.72 11.44 -2.11
C LEU A 135 -3.73 10.28 -1.90
N ARG A 136 -2.91 9.96 -2.90
CA ARG A 136 -1.91 8.88 -2.85
C ARG A 136 -0.89 9.09 -1.74
N VAL A 137 -0.36 10.31 -1.58
CA VAL A 137 0.57 10.66 -0.50
C VAL A 137 -0.09 10.43 0.86
N ARG A 138 -1.30 10.97 1.07
CA ARG A 138 -2.01 10.85 2.36
C ARG A 138 -2.29 9.39 2.73
N LEU A 139 -2.82 8.61 1.79
CA LEU A 139 -3.16 7.21 2.04
C LEU A 139 -1.90 6.36 2.23
N SER A 140 -0.87 6.53 1.40
CA SER A 140 0.36 5.74 1.50
C SER A 140 1.12 6.05 2.79
N LEU A 141 1.20 7.32 3.20
CA LEU A 141 1.79 7.70 4.48
C LEU A 141 1.01 7.11 5.67
N ALA A 142 -0.32 7.11 5.61
CA ALA A 142 -1.14 6.48 6.65
C ALA A 142 -0.85 4.97 6.74
N VAL A 143 -0.83 4.26 5.60
CA VAL A 143 -0.49 2.82 5.55
C VAL A 143 0.91 2.56 6.10
N MET A 144 1.92 3.28 5.60
CA MET A 144 3.31 3.13 6.05
C MET A 144 3.45 3.41 7.56
N THR A 145 2.70 4.37 8.09
CA THR A 145 2.69 4.67 9.53
C THR A 145 2.11 3.51 10.34
N PHE A 146 0.97 2.94 9.92
CA PHE A 146 0.41 1.77 10.60
C PHE A 146 1.31 0.54 10.51
N LEU A 147 1.93 0.30 9.35
CA LEU A 147 2.92 -0.78 9.20
C LEU A 147 4.14 -0.58 10.13
N LEU A 148 4.61 0.66 10.26
CA LEU A 148 5.71 1.01 11.17
C LEU A 148 5.31 0.80 12.64
N ILE A 149 4.09 1.20 13.02
CA ILE A 149 3.56 0.97 14.38
C ILE A 149 3.50 -0.53 14.70
N THR A 150 3.07 -1.37 13.75
CA THR A 150 3.10 -2.82 13.91
C THR A 150 4.53 -3.34 14.03
N MET A 151 5.44 -2.86 13.18
CA MET A 151 6.85 -3.27 13.20
C MET A 151 7.54 -2.94 14.52
N LEU A 152 7.29 -1.75 15.08
CA LEU A 152 7.86 -1.31 16.37
C LEU A 152 7.41 -2.17 17.56
N ARG A 153 6.29 -2.89 17.45
CA ARG A 153 5.84 -3.79 18.50
C ARG A 153 6.65 -5.09 18.55
N LEU A 154 7.25 -5.47 17.42
CA LEU A 154 7.96 -6.74 17.21
C LEU A 154 9.48 -6.64 17.46
N VAL A 155 10.01 -5.42 17.55
CA VAL A 155 11.40 -5.11 17.93
C VAL A 155 11.49 -4.95 19.44
#